data_AF-A0A2V8PP08-F1
#
_entry.id   AF-A0A2V8PP08-F1
#
_cell.length_a   1.000
_cell.length_b   1.000
_cell.length_c   1.000
_cell.angle_alpha   90.00
_cell.angle_beta   90.00
_cell.angle_gamma   90.00
#
_symmetry.space_group_name_H-M   'P 1'
#
loop_
_entity.id
_entity.type
_entity.pdbx_description
1 polymer ?
#
loop_
_entity_poly.entity_id
_entity_poly.type
_entity_poly.pdbx_seq_one_letter_code
_entity_poly.pdbx_strand_id
1 'polypeptide(L)'
;MQHLYHFAKSFLGLACLVLILGTGAAFAQTRTADGIGLFGDGSDLDVTITKSTFLPRDMYYNNLTIESGQTLHPNGFRVFVSGTLTLNKGARISRDGNDAPGAALSAGTLGGSGAGGNWLQYSTQPVANSLGGSGGGVDRGYGGVASPPDASAGGGGVFRSALQALSGRSLDGALVNGGAGGIYGGSGGGVVVVAARAVVVNGDATISANGGQSVGGCGGGGGVVVVITTTAQPAGLKLSASGGDGSADFPDSKGADGFTAWLN
;
A
#
# COMPACT_ATOMS: atom_id res chain seq x y z
N MET A 1 -28.90 27.63 -61.09
CA MET A 1 -29.12 26.50 -60.17
C MET A 1 -27.89 25.59 -60.13
N GLN A 2 -26.76 26.20 -59.79
CA GLN A 2 -25.55 25.59 -59.25
C GLN A 2 -25.23 26.43 -58.01
N HIS A 3 -24.48 25.90 -57.05
CA HIS A 3 -24.08 26.54 -55.77
C HIS A 3 -24.92 26.32 -54.51
N LEU A 4 -25.49 25.13 -54.29
CA LEU A 4 -25.98 24.80 -52.93
C LEU A 4 -25.87 23.32 -52.53
N TYR A 5 -24.75 22.67 -52.83
CA TYR A 5 -24.52 21.26 -52.44
C TYR A 5 -23.09 20.95 -51.94
N HIS A 6 -22.36 21.94 -51.42
CA HIS A 6 -21.00 21.72 -50.88
C HIS A 6 -20.75 22.27 -49.48
N PHE A 7 -21.77 22.71 -48.74
CA PHE A 7 -21.58 23.32 -47.41
C PHE A 7 -22.20 22.54 -46.23
N ALA A 8 -22.54 21.27 -46.42
CA ALA A 8 -23.21 20.45 -45.39
C ALA A 8 -22.38 19.25 -44.87
N LYS A 9 -21.10 19.11 -45.27
CA LYS A 9 -20.24 17.99 -44.82
C LYS A 9 -19.12 18.37 -43.85
N SER A 10 -18.96 19.65 -43.48
CA SER A 10 -17.87 20.11 -42.61
C SER A 10 -18.27 20.46 -41.16
N PHE A 11 -19.53 20.28 -40.76
CA PHE A 11 -19.98 20.62 -39.40
C PHE A 11 -20.40 19.44 -38.52
N LEU A 12 -20.20 18.20 -38.98
CA LEU A 12 -20.48 16.99 -38.20
C LEU A 12 -19.29 16.52 -37.33
N GLY A 13 -18.40 17.44 -36.97
CA GLY A 13 -17.23 17.17 -36.12
C GLY A 13 -17.19 17.94 -34.80
N LEU A 14 -18.18 18.80 -34.53
CA LEU A 14 -18.10 19.74 -33.40
C LEU A 14 -19.48 20.04 -32.79
N ALA A 15 -20.29 19.01 -32.54
CA ALA A 15 -21.63 19.18 -31.95
C ALA A 15 -22.04 18.05 -30.98
N CYS A 16 -21.07 17.45 -30.29
CA CYS A 16 -21.32 16.68 -29.07
C CYS A 16 -20.53 17.25 -27.89
N LEU A 17 -20.56 18.58 -27.78
CA LEU A 17 -20.27 19.29 -26.54
C LEU A 17 -21.47 20.18 -26.25
N VAL A 18 -22.63 19.53 -26.05
CA VAL A 18 -23.83 20.20 -25.56
C VAL A 18 -23.64 20.43 -24.08
N LEU A 19 -23.22 21.66 -23.82
CA LEU A 19 -23.23 22.40 -22.59
C LEU A 19 -24.59 22.26 -21.85
N ILE A 20 -24.63 21.54 -20.74
CA ILE A 20 -25.73 21.61 -19.77
C ILE A 20 -25.44 22.82 -18.87
N LEU A 21 -26.07 23.96 -19.16
CA LEU A 21 -26.21 25.07 -18.21
C LEU A 21 -27.57 24.95 -17.52
N GLY A 22 -27.57 24.32 -16.34
CA GLY A 22 -28.62 24.44 -15.34
C GLY A 22 -27.95 24.77 -14.01
N THR A 23 -28.04 26.04 -13.60
CA THR A 23 -27.68 26.63 -12.29
C THR A 23 -26.89 25.74 -11.32
N GLY A 24 -25.58 25.98 -11.23
CA GLY A 24 -24.74 25.45 -10.15
C GLY A 24 -23.36 25.04 -10.63
N ALA A 25 -22.41 25.97 -10.52
CA ALA A 25 -20.97 25.80 -10.79
C ALA A 25 -20.63 25.23 -12.18
N ALA A 26 -20.01 26.07 -13.02
CA ALA A 26 -19.22 25.58 -14.14
C ALA A 26 -18.20 24.58 -13.59
N PHE A 27 -18.43 23.28 -13.78
CA PHE A 27 -17.38 22.28 -13.69
C PHE A 27 -16.51 22.54 -14.90
N ALA A 28 -15.60 23.52 -14.77
CA ALA A 28 -14.47 23.62 -15.65
C ALA A 28 -13.84 22.23 -15.67
N GLN A 29 -13.87 21.60 -16.83
CA GLN A 29 -13.04 20.45 -17.12
C GLN A 29 -11.60 20.94 -17.04
N THR A 30 -11.09 21.07 -15.81
CA THR A 30 -9.67 21.22 -15.50
C THR A 30 -9.01 20.09 -16.24
N ARG A 31 -8.09 20.42 -17.15
CA ARG A 31 -7.31 19.47 -17.94
C ARG A 31 -6.99 18.21 -17.12
N THR A 32 -7.68 17.12 -17.35
CA THR A 32 -7.15 15.77 -17.08
C THR A 32 -6.23 15.32 -18.22
N ALA A 33 -5.69 16.27 -18.99
CA ALA A 33 -4.72 16.04 -20.05
C ALA A 33 -3.27 15.97 -19.54
N ASP A 34 -3.00 16.40 -18.30
CA ASP A 34 -1.67 16.35 -17.68
C ASP A 34 -1.58 15.27 -16.60
N GLY A 35 -2.41 14.22 -16.67
CA GLY A 35 -2.18 13.00 -15.91
C GLY A 35 -1.81 13.22 -14.44
N ILE A 36 -2.47 14.17 -13.74
CA ILE A 36 -2.54 14.27 -12.25
C ILE A 36 -3.33 13.05 -11.71
N GLY A 37 -3.14 11.92 -12.38
CA GLY A 37 -3.84 10.69 -12.26
C GLY A 37 -3.21 9.88 -11.16
N LEU A 38 -3.60 8.61 -11.17
CA LEU A 38 -3.30 7.58 -10.20
C LEU A 38 -1.87 7.59 -9.61
N PHE A 39 -0.88 8.11 -10.35
CA PHE A 39 0.55 8.07 -10.05
C PHE A 39 1.13 9.38 -9.49
N GLY A 40 0.31 10.40 -9.21
CA GLY A 40 0.74 11.68 -8.63
C GLY A 40 1.20 12.71 -9.66
N ASP A 41 1.57 13.90 -9.16
CA ASP A 41 1.86 15.09 -9.96
C ASP A 41 3.36 15.33 -10.24
N GLY A 42 4.25 14.60 -9.58
CA GLY A 42 5.69 14.77 -9.74
C GLY A 42 6.30 15.99 -9.03
N SER A 43 5.56 16.62 -8.10
CA SER A 43 5.98 17.83 -7.39
C SER A 43 7.24 17.68 -6.53
N ASP A 44 7.57 16.45 -6.10
CA ASP A 44 8.81 16.14 -5.36
C ASP A 44 10.01 15.84 -6.28
N LEU A 45 9.90 16.11 -7.58
CA LEU A 45 10.96 16.01 -8.59
C LEU A 45 11.60 14.61 -8.70
N ASP A 46 12.72 14.53 -9.40
CA ASP A 46 13.54 13.32 -9.49
C ASP A 46 14.39 13.17 -8.22
N VAL A 47 14.29 12.01 -7.57
CA VAL A 47 15.00 11.73 -6.31
C VAL A 47 15.73 10.40 -6.38
N THR A 48 16.95 10.38 -5.86
CA THR A 48 17.75 9.16 -5.65
C THR A 48 17.96 8.92 -4.16
N ILE A 49 17.49 7.78 -3.67
CA ILE A 49 17.66 7.31 -2.30
C ILE A 49 18.99 6.57 -2.20
N THR A 50 19.99 7.21 -1.60
CA THR A 50 21.35 6.67 -1.41
C THR A 50 21.62 6.13 0.00
N LYS A 51 20.66 6.31 0.92
CA LYS A 51 20.68 5.81 2.31
C LYS A 51 19.27 5.52 2.78
N SER A 52 19.11 4.76 3.87
CA SER A 52 17.80 4.55 4.49
C SER A 52 17.07 5.88 4.73
N THR A 53 15.85 5.98 4.19
CA THR A 53 15.08 7.23 4.17
C THR A 53 13.69 6.99 4.70
N PHE A 54 13.20 7.91 5.54
CA PHE A 54 11.92 7.85 6.21
C PHE A 54 11.01 8.96 5.68
N LEU A 55 9.82 8.60 5.21
CA LEU A 55 8.89 9.60 4.69
C LEU A 55 8.17 10.34 5.84
N PRO A 56 8.05 11.68 5.78
CA PRO A 56 7.27 12.45 6.76
C PRO A 56 5.84 12.75 6.30
N ARG A 57 5.52 12.48 5.02
CA ARG A 57 4.22 12.72 4.38
C ARG A 57 4.08 11.86 3.12
N ASP A 58 2.91 11.92 2.48
CA ASP A 58 2.76 11.43 1.11
C ASP A 58 3.74 12.17 0.18
N MET A 59 4.44 11.41 -0.66
CA MET A 59 5.44 11.94 -1.58
C MET A 59 5.05 11.67 -3.04
N TYR A 60 5.33 12.64 -3.91
CA TYR A 60 4.90 12.70 -5.30
C TYR A 60 6.09 12.93 -6.22
N TYR A 61 6.90 11.88 -6.41
CA TYR A 61 8.12 11.96 -7.22
C TYR A 61 7.80 12.02 -8.71
N ASN A 62 8.63 12.72 -9.48
CA ASN A 62 8.64 12.61 -10.93
C ASN A 62 9.29 11.28 -11.34
N ASN A 63 10.53 11.05 -10.92
CA ASN A 63 11.17 9.73 -10.90
C ASN A 63 11.74 9.43 -9.52
N LEU A 64 11.70 8.17 -9.11
CA LEU A 64 12.29 7.72 -7.86
C LEU A 64 13.26 6.57 -8.14
N THR A 65 14.53 6.75 -7.79
CA THR A 65 15.52 5.67 -7.82
C THR A 65 15.91 5.30 -6.40
N ILE A 66 15.84 4.02 -6.06
CA ILE A 66 16.37 3.48 -4.81
C ILE A 66 17.65 2.70 -5.13
N GLU A 67 18.78 3.16 -4.58
CA GLU A 67 20.08 2.57 -4.84
C GLU A 67 20.24 1.18 -4.25
N SER A 68 21.28 0.45 -4.70
CA SER A 68 21.53 -0.91 -4.24
C SER A 68 21.61 -1.00 -2.72
N GLY A 69 20.87 -1.97 -2.16
CA GLY A 69 20.80 -2.24 -0.72
C GLY A 69 20.10 -1.16 0.12
N GLN A 70 19.56 -0.10 -0.48
CA GLN A 70 18.92 0.98 0.27
C GLN A 70 17.44 0.69 0.54
N THR A 71 16.95 1.25 1.66
CA THR A 71 15.55 1.08 2.06
C THR A 71 14.82 2.42 2.15
N LEU A 72 13.68 2.53 1.49
CA LEU A 72 12.70 3.57 1.74
C LEU A 72 11.67 3.05 2.76
N HIS A 73 11.45 3.81 3.82
CA HIS A 73 10.46 3.55 4.86
C HIS A 73 9.29 4.51 4.69
N PRO A 74 8.14 4.06 4.14
CA PRO A 74 7.01 4.95 3.89
C PRO A 74 6.35 5.49 5.15
N ASN A 75 6.58 4.92 6.34
CA ASN A 75 6.01 5.35 7.63
C ASN A 75 4.47 5.52 7.64
N GLY A 76 3.76 4.83 6.75
CA GLY A 76 2.31 4.94 6.63
C GLY A 76 1.86 6.05 5.71
N PHE A 77 2.74 6.51 4.84
CA PHE A 77 2.44 7.43 3.74
C PHE A 77 2.50 6.71 2.40
N ARG A 78 1.81 7.29 1.42
CA ARG A 78 1.78 6.80 0.04
C ARG A 78 3.03 7.24 -0.70
N VAL A 79 3.47 6.40 -1.61
CA VAL A 79 4.53 6.71 -2.57
C VAL A 79 3.92 6.84 -3.95
N PHE A 80 3.91 8.04 -4.48
CA PHE A 80 3.49 8.33 -5.84
C PHE A 80 4.72 8.60 -6.72
N VAL A 81 4.75 8.02 -7.91
CA VAL A 81 5.81 8.21 -8.91
C VAL A 81 5.19 8.40 -10.28
N SER A 82 5.15 9.65 -10.75
CA SER A 82 4.46 10.01 -11.98
C SER A 82 5.17 9.48 -13.24
N GLY A 83 6.47 9.21 -13.15
CA GLY A 83 7.33 8.57 -14.14
C GLY A 83 7.76 7.16 -13.73
N THR A 84 9.05 6.96 -13.49
CA THR A 84 9.64 5.63 -13.24
C THR A 84 10.08 5.46 -11.78
N LEU A 85 9.63 4.37 -11.16
CA LEU A 85 10.21 3.80 -9.94
C LEU A 85 11.29 2.79 -10.32
N THR A 86 12.55 3.11 -10.03
CA THR A 86 13.70 2.24 -10.26
C THR A 86 14.17 1.64 -8.93
N LEU A 87 14.22 0.32 -8.86
CA LEU A 87 14.73 -0.43 -7.71
C LEU A 87 16.02 -1.16 -8.13
N ASN A 88 17.17 -0.75 -7.59
CA ASN A 88 18.43 -1.44 -7.83
C ASN A 88 18.56 -2.68 -6.92
N LYS A 89 19.60 -3.49 -7.14
CA LYS A 89 19.80 -4.77 -6.45
C LYS A 89 19.76 -4.62 -4.92
N GLY A 90 18.88 -5.38 -4.28
CA GLY A 90 18.65 -5.36 -2.84
C GLY A 90 17.89 -4.14 -2.34
N ALA A 91 17.36 -3.28 -3.22
CA ALA A 91 16.54 -2.14 -2.81
C ALA A 91 15.23 -2.62 -2.16
N ARG A 92 14.79 -1.86 -1.14
CA ARG A 92 13.56 -2.17 -0.40
C ARG A 92 12.66 -0.95 -0.26
N ILE A 93 11.35 -1.18 -0.34
CA ILE A 93 10.34 -0.29 0.24
C ILE A 93 9.67 -1.09 1.35
N SER A 94 9.95 -0.76 2.62
CA SER A 94 9.57 -1.62 3.74
C SER A 94 8.79 -0.85 4.80
N ARG A 95 7.71 -1.50 5.24
CA ARG A 95 6.99 -1.18 6.47
C ARG A 95 6.72 -2.46 7.25
N ASP A 96 7.78 -3.23 7.43
CA ASP A 96 7.78 -4.47 8.23
C ASP A 96 7.52 -4.15 9.71
N GLY A 97 6.91 -5.09 10.42
CA GLY A 97 6.68 -5.03 11.86
C GLY A 97 8.00 -5.06 12.63
N ASN A 98 7.96 -4.52 13.84
CA ASN A 98 9.08 -4.54 14.77
C ASN A 98 9.19 -5.92 15.43
N ASP A 99 10.40 -6.42 15.58
CA ASP A 99 10.67 -7.68 16.29
C ASP A 99 10.35 -7.57 17.79
N ALA A 100 10.18 -8.72 18.46
CA ALA A 100 9.73 -8.78 19.85
C ALA A 100 10.62 -8.01 20.86
N PRO A 101 10.02 -7.30 21.85
CA PRO A 101 8.60 -6.99 22.00
C PRO A 101 8.19 -5.88 21.02
N GLY A 102 7.50 -6.25 19.95
CA GLY A 102 7.33 -5.36 18.79
C GLY A 102 6.34 -4.24 19.07
N ALA A 103 6.80 -2.98 19.03
CA ALA A 103 5.90 -1.83 19.10
C ALA A 103 4.98 -1.78 17.86
N ALA A 104 3.73 -1.33 18.04
CA ALA A 104 2.81 -1.05 16.94
C ALA A 104 3.40 0.00 16.00
N LEU A 105 3.16 -0.16 14.70
CA LEU A 105 3.50 0.87 13.71
C LEU A 105 2.42 1.95 13.72
N SER A 106 2.82 3.21 13.90
CA SER A 106 1.89 4.34 13.85
C SER A 106 1.26 4.50 12.47
N ALA A 107 -0.01 4.88 12.43
CA ALA A 107 -0.68 5.28 11.20
C ALA A 107 -0.13 6.62 10.68
N GLY A 108 -0.13 6.78 9.36
CA GLY A 108 0.09 8.06 8.67
C GLY A 108 -1.19 8.44 7.94
N THR A 109 -1.09 8.63 6.63
CA THR A 109 -2.26 8.73 5.74
C THR A 109 -2.84 7.35 5.37
N LEU A 110 -2.11 6.27 5.69
CA LEU A 110 -2.48 4.86 5.63
C LEU A 110 -2.51 4.24 7.04
N GLY A 111 -3.20 3.11 7.20
CA GLY A 111 -3.37 2.45 8.50
C GLY A 111 -2.07 1.98 9.17
N GLY A 112 -2.14 1.74 10.47
CA GLY A 112 -1.03 1.27 11.30
C GLY A 112 -0.93 -0.26 11.38
N SER A 113 -0.35 -0.77 12.46
CA SER A 113 -0.38 -2.19 12.81
C SER A 113 -0.58 -2.41 14.32
N GLY A 114 -0.87 -3.65 14.72
CA GLY A 114 -0.99 -4.02 16.14
C GLY A 114 0.36 -4.31 16.78
N ALA A 115 0.52 -3.95 18.06
CA ALA A 115 1.71 -4.27 18.84
C ALA A 115 1.76 -5.76 19.19
N GLY A 116 2.98 -6.29 19.33
CA GLY A 116 3.23 -7.58 19.95
C GLY A 116 2.96 -7.56 21.46
N GLY A 117 2.71 -8.73 22.03
CA GLY A 117 2.37 -8.89 23.44
C GLY A 117 3.63 -8.95 24.31
N ASN A 118 3.53 -8.50 25.56
CA ASN A 118 4.60 -8.68 26.56
C ASN A 118 4.36 -9.98 27.36
N TRP A 119 5.41 -10.52 28.00
CA TRP A 119 5.42 -11.73 28.84
C TRP A 119 4.29 -11.81 29.88
N LEU A 120 3.83 -10.67 30.38
CA LEU A 120 2.76 -10.58 31.39
C LEU A 120 1.34 -10.46 30.78
N GLN A 121 1.23 -10.30 29.47
CA GLN A 121 -0.04 -10.16 28.74
C GLN A 121 -0.28 -11.39 27.87
N TYR A 122 -1.24 -12.22 28.28
CA TYR A 122 -1.75 -13.37 27.53
C TYR A 122 -2.64 -13.00 26.32
N SER A 123 -2.69 -11.71 25.95
CA SER A 123 -3.49 -11.20 24.84
C SER A 123 -2.79 -9.99 24.25
N THR A 124 -2.65 -10.01 22.93
CA THR A 124 -2.40 -8.81 22.12
C THR A 124 -3.70 -8.14 21.73
N GLN A 125 -3.60 -6.87 21.34
CA GLN A 125 -4.79 -6.11 20.94
C GLN A 125 -5.24 -6.54 19.54
N PRO A 126 -6.53 -6.84 19.33
CA PRO A 126 -7.05 -7.11 18.00
C PRO A 126 -6.91 -5.86 17.12
N VAL A 127 -6.73 -6.08 15.83
CA VAL A 127 -6.68 -5.02 14.82
C VAL A 127 -7.90 -5.18 13.92
N ALA A 128 -8.88 -4.30 14.12
CA ALA A 128 -10.07 -4.25 13.28
C ALA A 128 -9.82 -3.48 11.98
N ASN A 129 -10.73 -3.68 11.01
CA ASN A 129 -10.67 -3.07 9.69
C ASN A 129 -9.29 -3.29 9.03
N SER A 130 -8.81 -4.54 9.06
CA SER A 130 -7.45 -4.92 8.66
C SER A 130 -7.47 -5.85 7.45
N LEU A 131 -6.56 -5.63 6.50
CA LEU A 131 -6.25 -6.63 5.47
C LEU A 131 -4.96 -7.39 5.76
N GLY A 132 -4.35 -7.15 6.92
CA GLY A 132 -3.19 -7.89 7.39
C GLY A 132 -3.56 -9.23 8.01
N GLY A 133 -2.53 -10.00 8.32
CA GLY A 133 -2.64 -11.27 9.03
C GLY A 133 -2.80 -11.09 10.54
N SER A 134 -3.38 -12.09 11.18
CA SER A 134 -3.37 -12.23 12.63
C SER A 134 -1.97 -12.58 13.13
N GLY A 135 -1.61 -12.12 14.33
CA GLY A 135 -0.38 -12.54 14.99
C GLY A 135 -0.45 -14.00 15.42
N GLY A 136 0.72 -14.63 15.56
CA GLY A 136 0.82 -15.99 16.07
C GLY A 136 0.46 -16.08 17.55
N GLY A 137 -0.02 -17.25 17.97
CA GLY A 137 -0.33 -17.59 19.35
C GLY A 137 0.31 -18.91 19.78
N VAL A 138 0.14 -19.24 21.05
CA VAL A 138 0.50 -20.55 21.64
C VAL A 138 -0.77 -21.26 22.10
N ASP A 139 -0.69 -22.56 22.44
CA ASP A 139 -1.79 -23.48 22.79
C ASP A 139 -2.86 -22.99 23.80
N ARG A 140 -2.69 -21.83 24.43
CA ARG A 140 -3.63 -21.22 25.41
C ARG A 140 -4.06 -19.79 25.11
N GLY A 141 -3.63 -19.18 24.00
CA GLY A 141 -3.97 -17.79 23.69
C GLY A 141 -3.84 -17.47 22.21
N TYR A 142 -4.84 -16.78 21.66
CA TYR A 142 -4.78 -16.26 20.31
C TYR A 142 -3.81 -15.09 20.25
N GLY A 143 -2.91 -15.10 19.27
CA GLY A 143 -2.25 -13.88 18.84
C GLY A 143 -3.26 -12.81 18.44
N GLY A 144 -2.76 -11.64 18.05
CA GLY A 144 -3.62 -10.51 17.79
C GLY A 144 -4.52 -10.86 16.62
N VAL A 145 -5.83 -10.78 16.79
CA VAL A 145 -6.75 -11.09 15.70
C VAL A 145 -6.82 -9.89 14.77
N ALA A 146 -6.47 -10.08 13.51
CA ALA A 146 -6.76 -9.13 12.45
C ALA A 146 -8.12 -9.48 11.84
N SER A 147 -9.10 -8.58 11.97
CA SER A 147 -10.43 -8.77 11.37
C SER A 147 -10.59 -7.89 10.13
N PRO A 148 -11.14 -8.44 9.02
CA PRO A 148 -11.34 -7.69 7.79
C PRO A 148 -12.32 -6.52 7.99
N PRO A 149 -12.30 -5.53 7.08
CA PRO A 149 -13.41 -4.60 6.95
C PRO A 149 -14.75 -5.34 6.89
N ASP A 150 -15.80 -4.77 7.48
CA ASP A 150 -17.14 -5.36 7.41
C ASP A 150 -17.63 -5.45 5.97
N ALA A 151 -18.54 -6.40 5.69
CA ALA A 151 -19.10 -6.58 4.35
C ALA A 151 -19.76 -5.29 3.81
N SER A 152 -20.45 -4.53 4.67
CA SER A 152 -21.02 -3.22 4.34
C SER A 152 -19.97 -2.15 4.04
N ALA A 153 -18.74 -2.33 4.54
CA ALA A 153 -17.60 -1.45 4.30
C ALA A 153 -16.69 -1.96 3.17
N GLY A 154 -17.14 -2.94 2.37
CA GLY A 154 -16.43 -3.49 1.21
C GLY A 154 -15.66 -4.79 1.46
N GLY A 155 -15.62 -5.27 2.71
CA GLY A 155 -15.04 -6.57 3.05
C GLY A 155 -13.53 -6.66 2.86
N GLY A 156 -13.02 -7.90 2.90
CA GLY A 156 -11.61 -8.22 2.62
C GLY A 156 -11.16 -7.95 1.17
N GLY A 157 -12.05 -7.47 0.30
CA GLY A 157 -11.78 -7.19 -1.11
C GLY A 157 -11.47 -5.72 -1.41
N VAL A 158 -11.55 -4.82 -0.43
CA VAL A 158 -11.57 -3.38 -0.70
C VAL A 158 -10.33 -2.86 -1.44
N PHE A 159 -9.15 -3.45 -1.25
CA PHE A 159 -7.93 -3.05 -1.95
C PHE A 159 -7.69 -3.76 -3.30
N ARG A 160 -8.69 -4.47 -3.84
CA ARG A 160 -8.61 -5.03 -5.20
C ARG A 160 -8.92 -4.00 -6.29
N SER A 161 -9.38 -2.80 -5.92
CA SER A 161 -9.57 -1.66 -6.82
C SER A 161 -8.46 -0.62 -6.60
N ALA A 162 -7.85 -0.14 -7.67
CA ALA A 162 -6.75 0.82 -7.60
C ALA A 162 -7.14 2.10 -6.84
N LEU A 163 -8.35 2.62 -7.04
CA LEU A 163 -8.82 3.85 -6.37
C LEU A 163 -9.01 3.65 -4.86
N GLN A 164 -9.45 2.46 -4.44
CA GLN A 164 -9.65 2.14 -3.02
C GLN A 164 -8.34 1.80 -2.33
N ALA A 165 -7.46 1.05 -2.99
CA ALA A 165 -6.11 0.83 -2.51
C ALA A 165 -5.35 2.16 -2.35
N LEU A 166 -5.53 3.09 -3.30
CA LEU A 166 -4.96 4.42 -3.20
C LEU A 166 -5.55 5.19 -2.04
N SER A 167 -6.86 5.15 -1.78
CA SER A 167 -7.44 5.84 -0.63
C SER A 167 -6.92 5.29 0.70
N GLY A 168 -6.51 4.02 0.76
CA GLY A 168 -6.09 3.35 1.98
C GLY A 168 -7.24 3.10 2.95
N ARG A 169 -8.49 3.17 2.47
CA ARG A 169 -9.70 3.18 3.28
C ARG A 169 -10.72 2.14 2.83
N SER A 170 -11.56 1.73 3.75
CA SER A 170 -12.78 0.96 3.49
C SER A 170 -13.87 1.87 2.90
N LEU A 171 -14.97 1.30 2.41
CA LEU A 171 -16.05 2.05 1.74
C LEU A 171 -16.79 3.02 2.66
N ASP A 172 -16.72 2.81 3.98
CA ASP A 172 -17.22 3.73 5.02
C ASP A 172 -16.22 4.85 5.36
N GLY A 173 -15.05 4.87 4.71
CA GLY A 173 -14.01 5.87 4.89
C GLY A 173 -13.04 5.60 6.03
N ALA A 174 -13.17 4.51 6.79
CA ALA A 174 -12.20 4.16 7.83
C ALA A 174 -10.86 3.71 7.23
N LEU A 175 -9.75 3.99 7.91
CA LEU A 175 -8.44 3.50 7.47
C LEU A 175 -8.39 1.98 7.56
N VAL A 176 -7.88 1.35 6.51
CA VAL A 176 -7.57 -0.09 6.53
C VAL A 176 -6.20 -0.29 7.15
N ASN A 177 -6.13 -1.13 8.17
CA ASN A 177 -4.91 -1.41 8.92
C ASN A 177 -4.11 -2.59 8.35
N GLY A 178 -2.84 -2.66 8.77
CA GLY A 178 -1.96 -3.80 8.57
C GLY A 178 -2.20 -4.91 9.60
N GLY A 179 -1.21 -5.77 9.79
CA GLY A 179 -1.30 -6.97 10.61
C GLY A 179 -1.42 -6.69 12.11
N ALA A 180 -1.80 -7.71 12.85
CA ALA A 180 -1.84 -7.72 14.30
C ALA A 180 -0.57 -8.34 14.91
N GLY A 181 -0.24 -8.04 16.16
CA GLY A 181 0.99 -8.54 16.79
C GLY A 181 0.84 -9.94 17.41
N GLY A 182 1.95 -10.68 17.47
CA GLY A 182 2.02 -12.01 18.10
C GLY A 182 2.10 -11.93 19.63
N ILE A 183 1.65 -12.98 20.32
CA ILE A 183 1.86 -13.11 21.78
C ILE A 183 3.37 -13.25 22.05
N TYR A 184 3.90 -12.48 23.01
CA TYR A 184 5.34 -12.47 23.34
C TYR A 184 6.21 -12.18 22.10
N GLY A 185 5.69 -11.33 21.22
CA GLY A 185 5.96 -11.45 19.80
C GLY A 185 6.31 -10.14 19.10
N GLY A 186 6.60 -10.27 17.81
CA GLY A 186 6.73 -9.12 16.93
C GLY A 186 5.39 -8.43 16.70
N SER A 187 5.43 -7.16 16.30
CA SER A 187 4.23 -6.44 15.87
C SER A 187 3.81 -6.86 14.47
N GLY A 188 2.59 -6.53 14.10
CA GLY A 188 2.13 -6.76 12.74
C GLY A 188 2.83 -5.86 11.72
N GLY A 189 2.89 -6.30 10.47
CA GLY A 189 3.34 -5.49 9.35
C GLY A 189 2.39 -4.34 9.06
N GLY A 190 2.89 -3.22 8.53
CA GLY A 190 2.07 -2.03 8.24
C GLY A 190 1.34 -2.11 6.90
N VAL A 191 0.95 -0.95 6.39
CA VAL A 191 0.35 -0.78 5.05
C VAL A 191 1.32 -0.02 4.15
N VAL A 192 1.63 -0.57 2.98
CA VAL A 192 2.44 0.04 1.92
C VAL A 192 1.59 0.16 0.66
N VAL A 193 1.43 1.38 0.15
CA VAL A 193 0.78 1.66 -1.13
C VAL A 193 1.76 2.45 -1.99
N VAL A 194 2.12 1.86 -3.13
CA VAL A 194 2.96 2.49 -4.15
C VAL A 194 2.15 2.64 -5.42
N ALA A 195 2.05 3.86 -5.93
CA ALA A 195 1.45 4.13 -7.22
C ALA A 195 2.53 4.71 -8.15
N ALA A 196 3.03 3.89 -9.07
CA ALA A 196 4.12 4.27 -9.97
C ALA A 196 3.72 3.95 -11.40
N ARG A 197 3.82 4.93 -12.33
CA ARG A 197 3.45 4.70 -13.73
C ARG A 197 4.23 3.51 -14.31
N ALA A 198 5.54 3.49 -14.13
CA ALA A 198 6.39 2.37 -14.49
C ALA A 198 7.24 1.89 -13.30
N VAL A 199 7.44 0.57 -13.20
CA VAL A 199 8.34 -0.04 -12.22
C VAL A 199 9.43 -0.80 -12.96
N VAL A 200 10.69 -0.47 -12.66
CA VAL A 200 11.88 -1.13 -13.21
C VAL A 200 12.71 -1.69 -12.07
N VAL A 201 13.18 -2.93 -12.22
CA VAL A 201 14.06 -3.58 -11.24
C VAL A 201 15.35 -4.04 -11.92
N ASN A 202 16.49 -3.65 -11.33
CA ASN A 202 17.83 -4.04 -11.76
C ASN A 202 18.41 -5.05 -10.76
N GLY A 203 18.18 -6.33 -10.99
CA GLY A 203 18.50 -7.41 -10.05
C GLY A 203 17.28 -7.82 -9.25
N ASP A 204 17.43 -7.98 -7.94
CA ASP A 204 16.33 -8.36 -7.04
C ASP A 204 15.94 -7.18 -6.14
N ALA A 205 14.65 -7.00 -5.89
CA ALA A 205 14.14 -5.97 -4.98
C ALA A 205 12.90 -6.47 -4.22
N THR A 206 12.54 -5.80 -3.12
CA THR A 206 11.39 -6.19 -2.32
C THR A 206 10.57 -4.99 -1.87
N ILE A 207 9.25 -5.07 -2.03
CA ILE A 207 8.30 -4.18 -1.36
C ILE A 207 7.59 -5.02 -0.30
N SER A 208 7.72 -4.63 0.96
CA SER A 208 7.24 -5.46 2.06
C SER A 208 6.54 -4.73 3.18
N ALA A 209 5.64 -5.48 3.80
CA ALA A 209 5.06 -5.19 5.10
C ALA A 209 4.96 -6.52 5.86
N ASN A 210 6.08 -7.19 6.09
CA ASN A 210 6.08 -8.44 6.83
C ASN A 210 5.78 -8.21 8.31
N GLY A 211 5.28 -9.22 9.02
CA GLY A 211 5.20 -9.19 10.48
C GLY A 211 6.59 -9.23 11.13
N GLY A 212 6.69 -8.65 12.32
CA GLY A 212 7.90 -8.70 13.13
C GLY A 212 8.17 -10.11 13.64
N GLN A 213 9.44 -10.45 13.76
CA GLN A 213 9.93 -11.73 14.26
C GLN A 213 9.82 -11.79 15.78
N SER A 214 9.89 -13.01 16.33
CA SER A 214 9.97 -13.20 17.78
C SER A 214 11.37 -13.55 18.28
N VAL A 215 11.66 -13.17 19.53
CA VAL A 215 12.78 -13.65 20.33
C VAL A 215 12.20 -14.37 21.56
N GLY A 216 11.70 -15.60 21.35
CA GLY A 216 11.15 -16.45 22.43
C GLY A 216 9.62 -16.56 22.53
N GLY A 217 8.89 -16.16 21.49
CA GLY A 217 7.42 -16.19 21.42
C GLY A 217 6.90 -16.29 19.99
N CYS A 218 5.80 -15.61 19.68
CA CYS A 218 5.07 -15.75 18.42
C CYS A 218 5.37 -14.64 17.43
N GLY A 219 5.33 -14.92 16.13
CA GLY A 219 5.53 -13.91 15.10
C GLY A 219 4.34 -12.96 14.93
N GLY A 220 4.60 -11.72 14.51
CA GLY A 220 3.55 -10.77 14.14
C GLY A 220 2.87 -11.15 12.83
N GLY A 221 1.62 -10.77 12.63
CA GLY A 221 0.91 -10.98 11.37
C GLY A 221 1.43 -10.08 10.26
N GLY A 222 1.37 -10.57 9.03
CA GLY A 222 1.74 -9.81 7.83
C GLY A 222 0.86 -8.58 7.63
N GLY A 223 1.38 -7.59 6.93
CA GLY A 223 0.72 -6.32 6.63
C GLY A 223 -0.01 -6.32 5.30
N VAL A 224 0.03 -5.18 4.63
CA VAL A 224 -0.65 -4.94 3.35
C VAL A 224 0.33 -4.29 2.39
N VAL A 225 0.51 -4.87 1.21
CA VAL A 225 1.36 -4.31 0.14
C VAL A 225 0.56 -4.22 -1.15
N VAL A 226 0.35 -2.99 -1.64
CA VAL A 226 -0.29 -2.78 -2.94
C VAL A 226 0.61 -1.95 -3.83
N VAL A 227 0.82 -2.43 -5.05
CA VAL A 227 1.47 -1.67 -6.12
C VAL A 227 0.46 -1.44 -7.23
N ILE A 228 0.30 -0.17 -7.60
CA ILE A 228 -0.57 0.30 -8.67
C ILE A 228 0.34 0.83 -9.78
N THR A 229 0.21 0.31 -11.00
CA THR A 229 1.11 0.64 -12.10
C THR A 229 0.46 0.43 -13.46
N THR A 230 1.17 0.73 -14.55
CA THR A 230 0.80 0.33 -15.92
C THR A 230 1.76 -0.71 -16.50
N THR A 231 2.58 -1.33 -15.65
CA THR A 231 3.60 -2.32 -16.05
C THR A 231 3.31 -3.68 -15.42
N ALA A 232 3.68 -4.76 -16.11
CA ALA A 232 3.66 -6.09 -15.51
C ALA A 232 4.71 -6.16 -14.37
N GLN A 233 4.45 -6.99 -13.35
CA GLN A 233 5.38 -7.15 -12.24
C GLN A 233 6.75 -7.62 -12.76
N PRO A 234 7.83 -6.85 -12.54
CA PRO A 234 9.18 -7.27 -12.93
C PRO A 234 9.56 -8.56 -12.22
N ALA A 235 10.20 -9.50 -12.93
CA ALA A 235 10.54 -10.82 -12.38
C ALA A 235 11.44 -10.75 -11.13
N GLY A 236 12.29 -9.74 -11.02
CA GLY A 236 13.15 -9.49 -9.86
C GLY A 236 12.44 -8.83 -8.67
N LEU A 237 11.15 -8.50 -8.78
CA LEU A 237 10.41 -7.83 -7.71
C LEU A 237 9.58 -8.83 -6.90
N LYS A 238 9.83 -8.88 -5.59
CA LYS A 238 8.97 -9.57 -4.62
C LYS A 238 8.06 -8.60 -3.89
N LEU A 239 6.75 -8.86 -3.89
CA LEU A 239 5.83 -8.28 -2.91
C LEU A 239 5.71 -9.24 -1.73
N SER A 240 5.84 -8.74 -0.50
CA SER A 240 5.85 -9.58 0.70
C SER A 240 5.00 -8.99 1.81
N ALA A 241 3.96 -9.72 2.22
CA ALA A 241 3.21 -9.44 3.45
C ALA A 241 3.21 -10.69 4.33
N SER A 242 4.37 -11.32 4.48
CA SER A 242 4.47 -12.57 5.23
C SER A 242 4.30 -12.31 6.72
N GLY A 243 3.67 -13.22 7.45
CA GLY A 243 3.76 -13.22 8.91
C GLY A 243 5.20 -13.43 9.37
N GLY A 244 5.55 -12.84 10.51
CA GLY A 244 6.81 -13.09 11.18
C GLY A 244 6.87 -14.51 11.71
N ASP A 245 8.07 -15.04 11.89
CA ASP A 245 8.32 -16.36 12.41
C ASP A 245 8.20 -16.38 13.93
N GLY A 246 7.75 -17.53 14.44
CA GLY A 246 7.80 -17.85 15.86
C GLY A 246 9.23 -18.22 16.30
N SER A 247 9.45 -18.32 17.61
CA SER A 247 10.69 -18.89 18.11
C SER A 247 10.79 -20.38 17.80
N ALA A 248 12.02 -20.93 17.85
CA ALA A 248 12.25 -22.36 17.68
C ALA A 248 11.47 -23.22 18.71
N ASP A 249 11.15 -22.66 19.88
CA ASP A 249 10.38 -23.32 20.93
C ASP A 249 8.88 -23.41 20.59
N PHE A 250 8.40 -22.57 19.67
CA PHE A 250 7.01 -22.50 19.23
C PHE A 250 6.93 -22.46 17.68
N PRO A 251 7.27 -23.55 16.99
CA PRO A 251 7.39 -23.56 15.53
C PRO A 251 6.06 -23.26 14.80
N ASP A 252 4.92 -23.55 15.43
CA ASP A 252 3.58 -23.27 14.89
C ASP A 252 3.05 -21.87 15.27
N SER A 253 3.87 -21.04 15.93
CA SER A 253 3.49 -19.69 16.37
C SER A 253 3.82 -18.59 15.37
N LYS A 254 3.99 -18.93 14.09
CA LYS A 254 4.15 -17.96 13.00
C LYS A 254 2.90 -17.07 12.91
N GLY A 255 3.09 -15.79 12.64
CA GLY A 255 1.98 -14.92 12.23
C GLY A 255 1.39 -15.38 10.90
N ALA A 256 0.10 -15.08 10.70
CA ALA A 256 -0.53 -15.29 9.41
C ALA A 256 0.01 -14.28 8.38
N ASP A 257 0.09 -14.69 7.13
CA ASP A 257 0.38 -13.76 6.02
C ASP A 257 -0.79 -12.78 5.84
N GLY A 258 -0.48 -11.59 5.33
CA GLY A 258 -1.43 -10.53 5.02
C GLY A 258 -1.72 -10.44 3.51
N PHE A 259 -2.04 -9.23 3.05
CA PHE A 259 -2.51 -8.99 1.70
C PHE A 259 -1.42 -8.41 0.80
N THR A 260 -1.27 -8.98 -0.41
CA THR A 260 -0.50 -8.35 -1.49
C THR A 260 -1.33 -8.22 -2.76
N ALA A 261 -1.12 -7.14 -3.51
CA ALA A 261 -1.72 -6.97 -4.83
C ALA A 261 -0.81 -6.20 -5.78
N TRP A 262 -0.74 -6.70 -7.02
CA TRP A 262 -0.20 -5.99 -8.17
C TRP A 262 -1.38 -5.61 -9.07
N LEU A 263 -1.64 -4.30 -9.17
CA LEU A 263 -2.76 -3.75 -9.93
C LEU A 263 -2.19 -3.05 -11.17
N ASN A 264 -2.39 -3.67 -12.34
CA ASN A 264 -1.95 -3.21 -13.67
C ASN A 264 -3.15 -3.18 -14.62
#